data_AF-J9PL83-F1
#
_entry.id   AF-J9PL83-F1
#
_cell.length_a   1.000
_cell.length_b   1.000
_cell.length_c   1.000
_cell.angle_alpha   90.00
_cell.angle_beta   90.00
_cell.angle_gamma   90.00
#
_symmetry.space_group_name_H-M   'P 1'
#
loop_
_entity.id
_entity.type
_entity.pdbx_description
1 polymer ?
#
loop_
_entity_poly.entity_id
_entity_poly.type
_entity_poly.pdbx_seq_one_letter_code
_entity_poly.pdbx_strand_id
1 'polypeptide(L)'
;IQSSAACMDKSLAYILTKNAGIAVPEFQMIEKGDKPEARTLTYPVFVKPARSGSSFGVTKVNSTEELNAAIEAAGQYDGKILIEQAISGCE
;
A
#
# COMPACT_ATOMS: atom_id res chain seq x y z
N ILE A 1 22.51 -7.89 -3.21
CA ILE A 1 21.57 -7.86 -4.35
C ILE A 1 20.13 -8.18 -3.92
N GLN A 2 19.90 -9.25 -3.14
CA GLN A 2 18.55 -9.61 -2.64
C GLN A 2 17.93 -8.61 -1.66
N SER A 3 18.71 -7.98 -0.78
CA SER A 3 18.22 -7.02 0.21
C SER A 3 17.63 -5.75 -0.42
N SER A 4 18.24 -5.22 -1.49
CA SER A 4 17.73 -4.05 -2.19
C SER A 4 16.34 -4.29 -2.79
N ALA A 5 16.13 -5.45 -3.42
CA ALA A 5 14.83 -5.81 -3.99
C ALA A 5 13.77 -6.03 -2.89
N ALA A 6 14.14 -6.66 -1.78
CA ALA A 6 13.25 -6.91 -0.64
C ALA A 6 12.82 -5.62 0.06
N CYS A 7 13.70 -4.62 0.18
CA CYS A 7 13.36 -3.33 0.78
C CYS A 7 12.62 -2.38 -0.19
N MET A 8 12.83 -2.55 -1.50
CA MET A 8 12.22 -1.69 -2.51
C MET A 8 10.75 -2.04 -2.77
N ASP A 9 10.40 -3.33 -2.68
CA ASP A 9 8.99 -3.75 -2.66
C ASP A 9 8.47 -3.79 -1.22
N LYS A 10 7.63 -2.80 -0.88
CA LYS A 10 7.06 -2.66 0.46
C LYS A 10 6.25 -3.89 0.89
N SER A 11 5.64 -4.59 -0.05
CA SER A 11 4.90 -5.80 0.29
C SER A 11 5.81 -6.96 0.70
N LEU A 12 6.96 -7.11 0.03
CA LEU A 12 7.95 -8.10 0.45
C LEU A 12 8.55 -7.73 1.79
N ALA A 13 8.83 -6.44 2.02
CA ALA A 13 9.28 -5.94 3.31
C ALA A 13 8.28 -6.28 4.43
N TYR A 14 6.98 -6.07 4.21
CA TYR A 14 5.96 -6.40 5.21
C TYR A 14 5.78 -7.89 5.44
N ILE A 15 5.84 -8.71 4.39
CA ILE A 15 5.78 -10.17 4.54
C ILE A 15 6.96 -10.67 5.38
N LEU A 16 8.17 -10.20 5.09
CA LEU A 16 9.37 -10.57 5.84
C LEU A 16 9.31 -10.09 7.30
N THR A 17 8.85 -8.87 7.52
CA THR A 17 8.75 -8.24 8.85
C THR A 17 7.67 -8.92 9.70
N LYS A 18 6.50 -9.22 9.11
CA LYS A 18 5.41 -9.97 9.76
C LYS A 18 5.85 -11.39 10.12
N ASN A 19 6.54 -12.07 9.21
CA ASN A 19 7.10 -13.41 9.48
C ASN A 19 8.17 -13.40 10.58
N ALA A 20 8.87 -12.27 10.76
CA ALA A 20 9.81 -12.07 11.87
C ALA A 20 9.13 -11.71 13.21
N GLY A 21 7.78 -11.67 13.26
CA GLY A 21 7.02 -11.34 14.46
C GLY A 21 6.97 -9.84 14.79
N ILE A 22 7.37 -8.99 13.86
CA ILE A 22 7.34 -7.53 14.04
C ILE A 22 6.01 -7.01 13.50
N ALA A 23 5.41 -6.06 14.23
CA ALA A 23 4.15 -5.45 13.84
C ALA A 23 4.29 -4.71 12.50
N VAL A 24 3.34 -4.96 11.59
CA VAL A 24 3.21 -4.26 10.32
C VAL A 24 1.77 -3.73 10.19
N PRO A 25 1.55 -2.63 9.44
CA PRO A 25 0.20 -2.21 9.11
C PRO A 25 -0.55 -3.36 8.44
N GLU A 26 -1.85 -3.49 8.67
CA GLU A 26 -2.68 -4.34 7.83
C GLU A 26 -2.73 -3.75 6.43
N PHE A 27 -2.45 -4.58 5.42
CA PHE A 27 -2.27 -4.15 4.05
C PHE A 27 -2.92 -5.11 3.05
N GLN A 28 -3.35 -4.56 1.92
CA GLN A 28 -3.84 -5.31 0.78
C GLN A 28 -3.00 -4.94 -0.45
N MET A 29 -2.59 -5.95 -1.21
CA MET A 29 -1.97 -5.76 -2.53
C MET A 29 -3.02 -5.97 -3.61
N ILE A 30 -3.00 -5.10 -4.61
CA ILE A 30 -3.80 -5.24 -5.82
C ILE A 30 -2.93 -4.93 -7.05
N GLU A 31 -3.29 -5.47 -8.21
CA GLU A 31 -2.71 -5.06 -9.48
C GLU A 31 -3.54 -3.95 -10.13
N LYS A 32 -2.92 -3.20 -11.03
CA LYS A 32 -3.61 -2.17 -11.80
C LYS A 32 -4.75 -2.79 -12.61
N GLY A 33 -5.97 -2.31 -12.38
CA GLY A 33 -7.19 -2.83 -13.01
C GLY A 33 -7.98 -3.80 -12.13
N ASP A 34 -7.40 -4.26 -11.02
CA ASP A 34 -8.14 -5.02 -10.03
C ASP A 34 -9.07 -4.11 -9.22
N LYS A 35 -10.20 -4.68 -8.80
CA LYS A 35 -11.11 -4.01 -7.87
C LYS A 35 -10.76 -4.45 -6.45
N PRO A 36 -10.36 -3.53 -5.56
CA PRO A 36 -10.13 -3.88 -4.16
C PRO A 36 -11.45 -4.31 -3.52
N GLU A 37 -11.34 -5.18 -2.52
CA GLU A 37 -12.46 -5.51 -1.66
C GLU A 37 -12.72 -4.37 -0.67
N ALA A 38 -13.36 -3.29 -1.14
CA ALA A 38 -13.58 -2.09 -0.32
C ALA A 38 -14.30 -2.36 1.02
N ARG A 39 -15.06 -3.46 1.12
CA ARG A 39 -15.77 -3.87 2.36
C ARG A 39 -14.83 -4.38 3.46
N THR A 40 -13.61 -4.79 3.13
CA THR A 40 -12.64 -5.27 4.12
C THR A 40 -11.70 -4.17 4.60
N LEU A 41 -11.76 -2.99 3.97
CA LEU A 41 -10.95 -1.83 4.32
C LEU A 41 -11.66 -0.98 5.39
N THR A 42 -10.91 -0.65 6.44
CA THR A 42 -11.35 0.34 7.44
C THR A 42 -10.64 1.66 7.14
N TYR A 43 -11.42 2.70 6.84
CA TYR A 43 -10.90 4.02 6.51
C TYR A 43 -10.49 4.80 7.78
N PRO A 44 -9.48 5.70 7.71
CA PRO A 44 -8.73 6.05 6.50
C PRO A 44 -7.66 5.02 6.12
N VAL A 45 -7.39 4.91 4.82
CA VAL A 45 -6.33 4.04 4.27
C VAL A 45 -5.34 4.87 3.44
N PHE A 46 -4.12 4.38 3.29
CA PHE A 46 -3.12 4.93 2.38
C PHE A 46 -3.00 4.05 1.15
N VAL A 47 -3.15 4.64 -0.04
CA VAL A 47 -2.93 3.97 -1.32
C VAL A 47 -1.60 4.44 -1.88
N LYS A 48 -0.71 3.51 -2.24
CA LYS A 48 0.60 3.86 -2.80
C LYS A 48 1.15 2.80 -3.75
N PRO A 49 2.08 3.16 -4.65
CA PRO A 49 2.74 2.20 -5.52
C PRO A 49 3.71 1.32 -4.70
N ALA A 50 3.71 0.02 -4.96
CA ALA A 50 4.49 -0.95 -4.18
C ALA A 50 6.00 -0.68 -4.24
N ARG A 51 6.52 -0.28 -5.41
CA ARG A 51 7.96 -0.06 -5.66
C ARG A 51 8.34 1.39 -5.96
N SER A 52 7.61 2.36 -5.41
CA SER A 52 7.93 3.79 -5.53
C SER A 52 8.56 4.37 -4.26
N GLY A 53 9.43 5.38 -4.41
CA GLY A 53 10.04 6.16 -3.33
C GLY A 53 9.74 7.67 -3.46
N SER A 54 10.06 8.47 -2.44
CA SER A 54 9.84 9.93 -2.41
C SER A 54 8.38 10.40 -2.39
N SER A 55 7.48 9.61 -1.80
CA SER A 55 6.04 9.91 -1.64
C SER A 55 5.25 10.12 -2.94
N PHE A 56 5.84 9.87 -4.12
CA PHE A 56 5.13 9.93 -5.39
C PHE A 56 4.07 8.84 -5.48
N GLY A 57 2.82 9.25 -5.70
CA GLY A 57 1.65 8.38 -5.81
C GLY A 57 1.07 7.91 -4.48
N VAL A 58 1.51 8.45 -3.33
CA VAL A 58 0.90 8.15 -2.03
C VAL A 58 -0.31 9.05 -1.81
N THR A 59 -1.49 8.47 -1.59
CA THR A 59 -2.74 9.18 -1.33
C THR A 59 -3.38 8.66 -0.06
N LYS A 60 -3.73 9.56 0.86
CA LYS A 60 -4.59 9.22 2.01
C LYS A 60 -6.05 9.30 1.57
N VAL A 61 -6.75 8.19 1.71
CA VAL A 61 -8.13 7.98 1.28
C VAL A 61 -8.99 7.87 2.53
N ASN A 62 -9.99 8.74 2.67
CA ASN A 62 -10.84 8.77 3.86
C ASN A 62 -12.18 8.04 3.65
N SER A 63 -12.49 7.66 2.41
CA SER A 63 -13.80 7.17 2.01
C SER A 63 -13.70 6.20 0.82
N THR A 64 -14.76 5.45 0.56
CA THR A 64 -14.76 4.47 -0.56
C THR A 64 -14.77 5.15 -1.91
N GLU A 65 -15.37 6.34 -1.98
CA GLU A 65 -15.54 7.16 -3.17
C GLU A 65 -14.18 7.65 -3.70
N GLU A 66 -13.24 7.94 -2.79
CA GLU A 66 -11.88 8.38 -3.11
C GLU A 66 -10.95 7.23 -3.51
N LEU A 67 -11.30 5.98 -3.17
CA LEU A 67 -10.42 4.83 -3.30
C LEU A 67 -10.02 4.54 -4.76
N ASN A 68 -10.99 4.54 -5.67
CA ASN A 68 -10.74 4.24 -7.08
C ASN A 68 -9.82 5.28 -7.72
N ALA A 69 -10.01 6.57 -7.41
CA ALA A 69 -9.18 7.64 -7.92
C ALA A 69 -7.73 7.52 -7.42
N ALA A 70 -7.54 7.15 -6.14
CA ALA A 70 -6.24 6.94 -5.55
C ALA A 70 -5.50 5.72 -6.15
N ILE A 71 -6.23 4.65 -6.47
CA ILE A 71 -5.70 3.45 -7.14
C ILE A 71 -5.21 3.79 -8.54
N GLU A 72 -6.03 4.51 -9.33
CA GLU A 72 -5.61 4.95 -10.67
C GLU A 72 -4.37 5.84 -10.61
N ALA A 73 -4.30 6.76 -9.65
CA ALA A 73 -3.13 7.61 -9.44
C ALA A 73 -1.87 6.80 -9.09
N ALA A 74 -1.97 5.84 -8.16
CA ALA A 74 -0.84 4.95 -7.83
C ALA A 74 -0.44 4.06 -9.02
N GLY A 75 -1.43 3.61 -9.80
CA GLY A 75 -1.28 2.81 -11.02
C GLY A 75 -0.59 3.52 -12.19
N GLN A 76 -0.36 4.84 -12.09
CA GLN A 76 0.48 5.57 -13.05
C GLN A 76 1.98 5.34 -12.78
N TYR A 77 2.34 5.00 -11.54
CA TYR A 77 3.74 4.83 -11.13
C TYR A 77 4.17 3.37 -11.04
N ASP A 78 3.27 2.46 -10.65
CA ASP A 78 3.54 1.03 -10.56
C ASP A 78 2.28 0.22 -10.89
N GLY A 79 2.42 -0.88 -11.61
CA GLY A 79 1.34 -1.84 -11.85
C GLY A 79 0.93 -2.61 -10.59
N LYS A 80 1.77 -2.59 -9.54
CA LYS A 80 1.48 -3.18 -8.24
C LYS A 80 1.20 -2.07 -7.22
N ILE A 81 0.02 -2.12 -6.62
CA ILE A 81 -0.48 -1.07 -5.72
C ILE A 81 -0.69 -1.69 -4.33
N LEU A 82 -0.36 -0.91 -3.31
CA LEU A 82 -0.46 -1.29 -1.91
C LEU A 82 -1.45 -0.36 -1.21
N ILE A 83 -2.42 -0.95 -0.53
CA ILE A 83 -3.41 -0.26 0.30
C ILE A 83 -3.12 -0.62 1.75
N GLU A 84 -2.85 0.37 2.60
CA GLU A 84 -2.50 0.18 4.01
C GLU A 84 -3.51 0.87 4.91
N GLN A 85 -3.86 0.24 6.03
CA GLN A 85 -4.61 0.92 7.06
C GLN A 85 -3.78 2.06 7.66
N ALA A 86 -4.41 3.22 7.87
CA ALA A 86 -3.74 4.32 8.55
C ALA A 86 -3.45 3.93 10.00
N ILE A 87 -2.17 3.92 10.36
CA ILE A 87 -1.76 3.77 11.75
C ILE A 87 -1.84 5.13 12.44
N SER A 88 -2.48 5.17 13.61
CA SER A 88 -2.48 6.36 14.46
C SER A 88 -1.18 6.42 15.25
N GLY A 89 -0.46 7.54 15.17
CA GLY A 89 0.83 7.74 15.83
C GLY A 89 1.60 8.91 15.23
N CYS A 90 2.85 9.09 15.65
CA CYS A 90 3.83 9.97 15.00
C CYS A 90 4.88 9.12 14.28
N GLU A 91 5.30 9.56 13.09
CA GLU A 91 6.47 9.00 12.38
C GLU A 91 7.80 9.42 13.03
#